data_AF-A0A9N7MEP0-F1
#
_entry.id   AF-A0A9N7MEP0-F1
#
_cell.length_a   1.000
_cell.length_b   1.000
_cell.length_c   1.000
_cell.angle_alpha   90.00
_cell.angle_beta   90.00
_cell.angle_gamma   90.00
#
_symmetry.space_group_name_H-M   'P 1'
#
loop_
_entity.id
_entity.type
_entity.pdbx_description
1 polymer ?
#
loop_
_entity_poly.entity_id
_entity_poly.type
_entity_poly.pdbx_seq_one_letter_code
_entity_poly.pdbx_strand_id
1 'polypeptide(L)'
;MSAGDGAPSTIKGPRSPEEDELHQRLVNSHGAKNWSLISQTIPGRSGKSFCLRWCNQLSMVVDHQLLTTEEYGIIPRAHAEQKNRWAKISRLLSGRTKKAIENHWNSTLKWRRRGVDDAGFEEIG
;
A
#
# COMPACT_ATOMS: atom_id res chain seq x y z
N MET A 1 -2.29 42.89 18.57
CA MET A 1 -1.21 41.92 18.86
C MET A 1 -1.92 40.63 19.29
N SER A 2 -2.01 39.64 18.39
CA SER A 2 -1.30 38.33 18.48
C SER A 2 -2.03 37.35 19.39
N ALA A 3 -2.20 36.06 19.13
CA ALA A 3 -2.01 35.11 18.03
C ALA A 3 -2.70 33.79 18.51
N GLY A 4 -3.10 32.88 17.62
CA GLY A 4 -3.65 31.58 18.08
C GLY A 4 -4.04 30.61 16.97
N ASP A 5 -3.06 29.83 16.53
CA ASP A 5 -3.18 28.48 15.96
C ASP A 5 -4.08 28.22 14.75
N GLY A 6 -3.58 28.63 13.58
CA GLY A 6 -3.90 27.96 12.32
C GLY A 6 -3.22 26.59 12.27
N ALA A 7 -3.92 25.56 12.76
CA ALA A 7 -3.50 24.17 12.56
C ALA A 7 -3.29 23.93 11.05
N PRO A 8 -2.12 23.43 10.60
CA PRO A 8 -1.85 23.26 9.19
C PRO A 8 -2.89 22.32 8.60
N SER A 9 -3.64 22.82 7.63
CA SER A 9 -4.71 22.13 6.92
C SER A 9 -4.18 20.81 6.36
N THR A 10 -4.36 19.70 7.07
CA THR A 10 -3.95 18.40 6.56
C THR A 10 -4.76 18.07 5.32
N ILE A 11 -4.09 17.98 4.17
CA ILE A 11 -4.71 17.60 2.90
C ILE A 11 -5.17 16.15 3.01
N LYS A 12 -6.48 15.95 3.18
CA LYS A 12 -7.16 14.66 3.13
C LYS A 12 -7.81 14.50 1.76
N GLY A 13 -7.00 14.22 0.75
CA GLY A 13 -7.46 14.01 -0.63
C GLY A 13 -6.61 13.00 -1.39
N PRO A 14 -7.11 12.48 -2.53
CA PRO A 14 -6.35 11.65 -3.44
C PRO A 14 -5.05 12.35 -3.82
N ARG A 15 -3.97 11.59 -4.03
CA ARG A 15 -2.69 12.16 -4.45
C ARG A 15 -2.72 12.44 -5.94
N SER A 16 -2.34 13.66 -6.32
CA SER A 16 -2.15 14.04 -7.73
C SER A 16 -0.96 13.26 -8.33
N PRO A 17 -0.97 12.92 -9.63
CA PRO A 17 0.21 12.43 -10.33
C PRO A 17 1.42 13.36 -10.16
N GLU A 18 1.20 14.67 -10.08
CA GLU A 18 2.27 15.67 -9.86
C GLU A 18 2.91 15.51 -8.48
N GLU A 19 2.10 15.21 -7.44
CA GLU A 19 2.60 14.91 -6.09
C GLU A 19 3.45 13.63 -6.11
N ASP A 20 3.07 12.62 -6.90
CA ASP A 20 3.81 11.36 -7.03
C ASP A 20 5.13 11.51 -7.79
N GLU A 21 5.17 12.32 -8.85
CA GLU A 21 6.41 12.64 -9.55
C GLU A 21 7.38 13.38 -8.63
N LEU A 22 6.88 14.38 -7.89
CA LEU A 22 7.67 15.12 -6.93
C LEU A 22 8.20 14.19 -5.82
N HIS A 23 7.35 13.30 -5.31
CA HIS A 23 7.75 12.25 -4.37
C HIS A 23 8.90 11.39 -4.92
N GLN A 24 8.78 10.88 -6.14
CA GLN A 24 9.81 10.03 -6.75
C GLN A 24 11.12 10.77 -6.93
N ARG A 25 11.08 12.02 -7.40
CA ARG A 25 12.28 12.88 -7.52
C ARG A 25 12.94 13.11 -6.18
N LEU A 26 12.16 13.41 -5.14
CA LEU A 26 12.67 13.66 -3.80
C LEU A 26 13.28 12.40 -3.16
N VAL A 27 12.67 11.23 -3.38
CA VAL A 27 13.25 9.96 -2.90
C VAL A 27 14.50 9.58 -3.69
N ASN A 28 14.56 9.84 -5.00
CA ASN A 28 15.77 9.65 -5.79
C ASN A 28 16.91 10.59 -5.35
N SER A 29 16.58 11.82 -4.95
CA SER A 29 17.57 12.82 -4.50
C SER A 29 18.04 12.60 -3.05
N HIS A 30 17.11 12.36 -2.12
CA HIS A 30 17.40 12.30 -0.67
C HIS A 30 17.41 10.88 -0.08
N GLY A 31 17.00 9.88 -0.85
CA GLY A 31 16.81 8.51 -0.40
C GLY A 31 15.52 8.29 0.40
N ALA A 32 15.04 7.05 0.43
CA ALA A 32 13.83 6.60 1.14
C ALA A 32 14.01 6.51 2.68
N LYS A 33 14.71 7.48 3.28
CA LYS A 33 15.17 7.45 4.67
C LYS A 33 14.72 8.70 5.45
N ASN A 34 14.59 9.84 4.77
CA ASN A 34 14.37 11.16 5.38
C ASN A 34 12.98 11.72 5.07
N TRP A 35 11.93 10.98 5.41
CA TRP A 35 10.54 11.36 5.13
C TRP A 35 10.10 12.70 5.73
N SER A 36 10.67 13.08 6.87
CA SER A 36 10.38 14.38 7.51
C SER A 36 10.87 15.57 6.69
N LEU A 37 11.99 15.42 5.97
CA LEU A 37 12.50 16.43 5.05
C LEU A 37 11.61 16.48 3.80
N ILE A 38 11.29 15.32 3.25
CA ILE A 38 10.44 15.19 2.05
C ILE A 38 9.02 15.75 2.33
N SER A 39 8.47 15.59 3.54
CA SER A 39 7.15 16.17 3.84
C SER A 39 7.11 17.68 3.96
N GLN A 40 8.25 18.35 4.13
CA GLN A 40 8.30 19.81 4.19
C GLN A 40 8.10 20.45 2.81
N THR A 41 8.33 19.71 1.73
CA THR A 41 8.17 20.23 0.37
C THR A 41 6.72 20.25 -0.10
N ILE A 42 5.82 19.52 0.55
CA ILE A 42 4.37 19.52 0.25
C ILE A 42 3.61 19.93 1.51
N PRO A 43 3.19 21.20 1.61
CA PRO A 43 2.45 21.67 2.78
C PRO A 43 1.14 20.88 2.94
N GLY A 44 0.81 20.53 4.19
CA GLY A 44 -0.41 19.78 4.52
C GLY A 44 -0.32 18.26 4.36
N ARG A 45 0.83 17.69 3.98
CA ARG A 45 1.08 16.24 3.98
C ARG A 45 2.14 15.86 5.02
N SER A 46 1.90 14.81 5.81
CA SER A 46 2.86 14.35 6.83
C SER A 46 3.85 13.33 6.29
N GLY A 47 5.07 13.26 6.85
CA GLY A 47 6.09 12.28 6.45
C GLY A 47 5.62 10.81 6.52
N LYS A 48 4.72 10.49 7.46
CA LYS A 48 4.06 9.17 7.54
C LYS A 48 3.25 8.86 6.28
N SER A 49 2.55 9.85 5.72
CA SER A 49 1.80 9.71 4.48
C SER A 49 2.72 9.44 3.28
N PHE A 50 3.89 10.08 3.24
CA PHE A 50 4.89 9.84 2.19
C PHE A 50 5.46 8.42 2.25
N CYS A 51 5.90 7.98 3.42
CA CYS A 51 6.43 6.62 3.62
C CYS A 51 5.42 5.55 3.19
N LEU A 52 4.15 5.71 3.59
CA LEU A 52 3.08 4.79 3.19
C LEU A 52 2.83 4.79 1.67
N ARG A 53 2.88 5.95 1.00
CA ARG A 53 2.72 6.03 -0.46
C ARG A 53 3.88 5.35 -1.17
N TRP A 54 5.11 5.63 -0.74
CA TRP A 54 6.31 5.01 -1.29
C TRP A 54 6.28 3.48 -1.16
N CYS A 55 6.10 2.97 0.06
CA CYS A 55 6.12 1.55 0.33
C CYS A 55 4.95 0.78 -0.28
N ASN A 56 3.83 1.43 -0.62
CA ASN A 56 2.66 0.75 -1.19
C ASN A 56 2.51 0.93 -2.69
N GLN A 57 3.01 2.02 -3.28
CA GLN A 57 2.62 2.44 -4.63
C GLN A 57 3.72 3.04 -5.51
N LEU A 58 4.83 3.57 -4.96
CA LEU A 58 5.86 4.24 -5.79
C LEU A 58 7.22 3.55 -5.79
N SER A 59 7.51 2.70 -4.80
CA SER A 59 8.78 1.98 -4.74
C SER A 59 8.90 0.99 -5.89
N MET A 60 10.02 1.05 -6.64
CA MET A 60 10.32 0.12 -7.74
C MET A 60 10.37 -1.36 -7.33
N VAL A 61 10.51 -1.64 -6.03
CA VAL A 61 10.46 -3.01 -5.46
C VAL A 61 9.02 -3.52 -5.31
N VAL A 62 8.03 -2.63 -5.37
CA VAL A 62 6.62 -3.01 -5.23
C VAL A 62 6.13 -3.50 -6.59
N ASP A 63 5.74 -4.75 -6.65
CA ASP A 63 5.08 -5.28 -7.83
C ASP A 63 3.62 -4.81 -7.86
N HIS A 64 3.31 -3.98 -8.85
CA HIS A 64 1.99 -3.42 -9.12
C HIS A 64 1.09 -4.33 -9.96
N GLN A 65 1.61 -5.47 -10.45
CA GLN A 65 0.81 -6.43 -11.19
C GLN A 65 -0.22 -7.10 -10.28
N LEU A 66 -1.23 -7.73 -10.88
CA LEU A 66 -2.13 -8.61 -10.14
C LEU A 66 -1.33 -9.71 -9.47
N LEU A 67 -1.85 -10.26 -8.37
CA LEU A 67 -1.26 -11.44 -7.76
C LEU A 67 -1.20 -12.55 -8.81
N THR A 68 -0.14 -13.34 -8.80
CA THR A 68 -0.02 -14.51 -9.67
C THR A 68 -0.77 -15.68 -9.06
N THR A 69 -1.21 -16.64 -9.88
CA THR A 69 -1.94 -17.84 -9.43
C THR A 69 -1.20 -18.59 -8.31
N GLU A 70 0.13 -18.58 -8.34
CA GLU A 70 0.97 -19.15 -7.27
C GLU A 70 0.78 -18.40 -5.95
N GLU A 71 0.83 -17.06 -5.98
CA GLU A 71 0.61 -16.20 -4.82
C GLU A 71 -0.82 -16.32 -4.27
N TYR A 72 -1.82 -16.48 -5.15
CA TYR A 72 -3.20 -16.79 -4.77
C TYR A 72 -3.30 -18.09 -3.94
N GLY A 73 -2.46 -19.08 -4.22
CA GLY A 73 -2.42 -20.34 -3.46
C GLY A 73 -1.66 -20.24 -2.13
N ILE A 74 -0.69 -19.32 -2.02
CA ILE A 74 0.15 -19.14 -0.82
C ILE A 74 -0.59 -18.32 0.25
N ILE A 75 -1.31 -17.27 -0.14
CA ILE A 75 -1.95 -16.33 0.81
C ILE A 75 -2.91 -17.02 1.78
N PRO A 76 -3.85 -17.90 1.35
CA PRO A 76 -4.77 -18.57 2.27
C PRO A 76 -4.07 -19.51 3.25
N ARG A 77 -3.03 -20.24 2.79
CA ARG A 77 -2.23 -21.14 3.63
C ARG A 77 -1.46 -20.35 4.68
N ALA A 78 -0.78 -19.30 4.25
CA ALA A 78 -0.06 -18.41 5.15
C ALA A 78 -0.99 -17.69 6.14
N HIS A 79 -2.23 -17.36 5.73
CA HIS A 79 -3.25 -16.79 6.62
C HIS A 79 -3.76 -17.80 7.63
N ALA A 80 -3.95 -19.07 7.27
CA ALA A 80 -4.36 -20.11 8.23
C ALA A 80 -3.35 -20.23 9.39
N GLU A 81 -2.06 -20.13 9.09
CA GLU A 81 -0.98 -20.23 10.10
C GLU A 81 -0.71 -18.91 10.84
N GLN A 82 -0.67 -17.79 10.12
CA GLN A 82 -0.23 -16.49 10.66
C GLN A 82 -1.38 -15.53 10.96
N LYS A 83 -2.61 -15.85 10.57
CA LYS A 83 -3.80 -15.00 10.63
C LYS A 83 -3.55 -13.63 9.95
N ASN A 84 -4.05 -12.55 10.54
CA ASN A 84 -3.92 -11.18 10.01
C ASN A 84 -2.51 -10.57 10.18
N ARG A 85 -1.45 -11.39 10.30
CA ARG A 85 -0.06 -10.93 10.34
C ARG A 85 0.47 -10.64 8.94
N TRP A 86 -0.18 -9.73 8.23
CA TRP A 86 0.08 -9.42 6.82
C TRP A 86 1.53 -9.02 6.53
N ALA A 87 2.21 -8.35 7.45
CA ALA A 87 3.62 -7.99 7.31
C ALA A 87 4.56 -9.22 7.34
N LYS A 88 4.13 -10.32 7.98
CA LYS A 88 4.87 -11.58 7.97
C LYS A 88 4.57 -12.37 6.70
N ILE A 89 3.31 -12.36 6.26
CA ILE A 89 2.89 -12.99 5.00
C ILE A 89 3.55 -12.30 3.79
N SER A 90 3.69 -10.97 3.80
CA SER A 90 4.39 -10.24 2.74
C SER A 90 5.88 -10.57 2.63
N ARG A 91 6.48 -11.16 3.66
CA ARG A 91 7.87 -11.64 3.58
C ARG A 91 7.99 -12.99 2.86
N LEU A 92 6.87 -13.72 2.71
CA LEU A 92 6.78 -14.95 1.93
C LEU A 92 6.56 -14.67 0.44
N LEU A 93 6.07 -13.47 0.12
CA LEU A 93 5.75 -13.02 -1.24
C LEU A 93 6.69 -11.87 -1.61
N SER A 94 7.84 -12.21 -2.20
CA SER A 94 8.85 -11.24 -2.61
C SER A 94 8.25 -10.16 -3.50
N GLY A 95 8.46 -8.89 -3.17
CA GLY A 95 7.94 -7.74 -3.94
C GLY A 95 6.47 -7.38 -3.67
N ARG A 96 5.75 -8.16 -2.86
CA ARG A 96 4.36 -7.82 -2.47
C ARG A 96 4.30 -7.04 -1.18
N THR A 97 3.40 -6.07 -1.14
CA THR A 97 3.18 -5.25 0.05
C THR A 97 2.13 -5.90 0.95
N LYS A 98 2.24 -5.67 2.26
CA LYS A 98 1.17 -6.01 3.22
C LYS A 98 -0.21 -5.56 2.71
N LYS A 99 -0.29 -4.37 2.10
CA LYS A 99 -1.57 -3.80 1.66
C LYS A 99 -2.17 -4.56 0.49
N ALA A 100 -1.35 -5.05 -0.45
CA ALA A 100 -1.81 -5.88 -1.55
C ALA A 100 -2.45 -7.18 -1.04
N ILE A 101 -1.81 -7.84 -0.07
CA ILE A 101 -2.29 -9.10 0.52
C ILE A 101 -3.57 -8.88 1.32
N GLU A 102 -3.63 -7.83 2.14
CA GLU A 102 -4.84 -7.44 2.88
C GLU A 102 -6.00 -7.13 1.93
N ASN A 103 -5.72 -6.42 0.81
CA ASN A 103 -6.73 -6.10 -0.20
C ASN A 103 -7.23 -7.35 -0.93
N HIS A 104 -6.33 -8.27 -1.27
CA HIS A 104 -6.68 -9.56 -1.86
C HIS A 104 -7.57 -10.36 -0.91
N TRP A 105 -7.14 -10.56 0.34
CA TRP A 105 -7.93 -11.28 1.34
C TRP A 105 -9.31 -10.67 1.55
N ASN A 106 -9.41 -9.34 1.67
CA ASN A 106 -10.69 -8.65 1.81
C ASN A 106 -11.56 -8.75 0.56
N SER A 107 -10.96 -8.77 -0.63
CA SER A 107 -11.67 -9.01 -1.88
C SER A 107 -12.21 -10.44 -1.94
N THR A 108 -11.41 -11.44 -1.55
CA THR A 108 -11.83 -12.85 -1.47
C THR A 108 -12.93 -13.08 -0.42
N LEU A 109 -12.87 -12.40 0.73
CA LEU A 109 -13.91 -12.51 1.77
C LEU A 109 -15.21 -11.76 1.44
N LYS A 110 -15.16 -10.70 0.61
CA LYS A 110 -16.38 -10.02 0.13
C LYS A 110 -17.27 -10.96 -0.69
N TRP A 111 -16.68 -11.96 -1.37
CA TRP A 111 -17.42 -13.01 -2.07
C TRP A 111 -17.98 -14.07 -1.10
N ARG A 112 -17.23 -14.45 -0.05
CA ARG A 112 -17.74 -15.40 0.97
C ARG A 112 -18.90 -14.85 1.80
N ARG A 113 -19.00 -13.54 2.04
CA ARG A 113 -20.19 -12.94 2.71
C ARG A 113 -21.39 -12.75 1.79
N ARG A 114 -21.23 -12.87 0.48
CA ARG A 114 -22.34 -12.86 -0.50
C ARG A 114 -22.73 -14.26 -0.97
N GLY A 115 -22.36 -15.32 -0.24
CA GLY A 115 -22.81 -16.68 -0.54
C GLY A 115 -22.62 -17.08 -2.00
N VAL A 116 -21.47 -16.79 -2.59
CA VAL A 116 -21.09 -17.40 -3.86
C VAL A 116 -20.15 -18.55 -3.52
N ASP A 117 -20.73 -19.74 -3.56
CA ASP A 117 -20.05 -21.00 -3.39
C ASP A 117 -18.91 -21.19 -4.40
N ASP A 118 -17.93 -21.93 -3.91
CA ASP A 118 -16.75 -22.60 -4.45
C ASP A 118 -16.75 -23.09 -5.93
N ALA A 119 -17.19 -22.29 -6.91
CA ALA A 119 -17.11 -22.68 -8.33
C ALA A 119 -16.67 -21.52 -9.23
N GLY A 120 -15.47 -21.64 -9.83
CA GLY A 120 -15.07 -20.82 -10.97
C GLY A 120 -13.76 -20.05 -10.81
N PHE A 121 -12.66 -20.76 -10.57
CA PHE A 121 -11.35 -20.32 -11.05
C PHE A 121 -10.72 -21.49 -11.82
N GLU A 122 -11.40 -21.93 -12.87
CA GLU A 122 -10.76 -22.65 -13.97
C GLU A 122 -10.50 -21.66 -15.10
N GLU A 123 -9.24 -21.70 -15.56
CA GLU A 123 -8.81 -21.54 -16.94
C GLU A 123 -9.18 -20.22 -17.66
N ILE A 124 -8.18 -19.34 -17.77
CA ILE A 124 -8.05 -18.50 -18.96
C ILE A 124 -6.65 -18.75 -19.51
N GLY A 125 -6.61 -19.50 -20.60
CA GLY A 125 -5.45 -19.63 -21.49
C GLY A 125 -5.19 -18.37 -22.31
#